data_AF-A0A4D6WXM9-F1
#
_entry.id   AF-A0A4D6WXM9-F1
#
_cell.length_a   1.000
_cell.length_b   1.000
_cell.length_c   1.000
_cell.angle_alpha   90.00
_cell.angle_beta   90.00
_cell.angle_gamma   90.00
#
_symmetry.space_group_name_H-M   'P 1'
#
loop_
_entity.id
_entity.type
_entity.pdbx_description
1 polymer ?
#
loop_
_entity_poly.entity_id
_entity_poly.type
_entity_poly.pdbx_seq_one_letter_code
_entity_poly.pdbx_strand_id
1 'polypeptide(L)'
;MKYWNLKKVNQSTLDKTGIIPRSISRLFEKFKKELDPDAELEALEEFKVARYQTFASVQYIIVLLIMPILINYLSKNFIFNPCINYFWNQNNHSIFLNASQEERAFAELQRFEEKLHFEILIGQVNDPSSTLINHRMTEKALEIAAEYSHESYNAIINILADFLSGTIFISLLIISKRQLSILKFFINELIYSLSDTAKAFLIILFTDMFVGFHSPHGWEVIIEIILRHFGLPESRDFIFIFISTFPVILDTIFKYWIFRYLNKISPSAVATYHNMNE
;
A
#
# COMPACT_ATOMS: atom_id res chain seq x y z
N MET A 1 -27.58 -2.57 28.76
CA MET A 1 -27.69 -2.01 27.39
C MET A 1 -28.90 -1.10 27.35
N LYS A 2 -28.70 0.21 27.31
CA LYS A 2 -29.76 1.23 27.26
C LYS A 2 -29.75 1.81 25.84
N TYR A 3 -30.86 1.69 25.14
CA TYR A 3 -31.05 2.15 23.77
C TYR A 3 -30.77 3.65 23.68
N TRP A 4 -29.67 4.03 23.03
CA TRP A 4 -29.38 5.43 22.73
C TRP A 4 -30.23 5.88 21.53
N ASN A 5 -31.00 6.93 21.80
CA ASN A 5 -32.03 7.50 20.95
C ASN A 5 -31.38 8.19 19.74
N LEU A 6 -31.39 7.53 18.58
CA LEU A 6 -30.93 8.03 17.27
C LEU A 6 -31.67 9.28 16.76
N LYS A 7 -32.61 9.83 17.55
CA LYS A 7 -33.48 10.94 17.15
C LYS A 7 -32.86 12.34 17.37
N LYS A 8 -31.68 12.45 17.97
CA LYS A 8 -31.06 13.75 18.29
C LYS A 8 -30.21 14.35 17.15
N VAL A 9 -30.07 13.66 16.01
CA VAL A 9 -29.19 14.09 14.90
C VAL A 9 -29.88 15.04 13.91
N ASN A 10 -31.22 15.15 13.92
CA ASN A 10 -31.95 15.94 12.91
C ASN A 10 -32.61 17.24 13.43
N GLN A 11 -32.09 17.85 14.48
CA GLN A 11 -32.71 19.06 15.07
C GLN A 11 -31.81 20.30 15.14
N SER A 12 -30.79 20.40 14.28
CA SER A 12 -29.85 21.54 14.28
C SER A 12 -29.79 22.32 12.96
N THR A 13 -30.92 22.49 12.25
CA THR A 13 -30.99 23.37 11.06
C THR A 13 -32.20 24.30 11.08
N LEU A 14 -32.61 24.76 12.27
CA LEU A 14 -33.65 25.78 12.41
C LEU A 14 -33.20 26.82 13.44
N ASP A 15 -32.11 27.51 13.10
CA ASP A 15 -31.62 28.68 13.84
C ASP A 15 -32.60 29.85 13.62
N LYS A 16 -33.43 30.11 14.63
CA LYS A 16 -34.00 31.44 14.83
C LYS A 16 -32.86 32.39 15.19
N THR A 17 -32.75 33.48 14.44
CA THR A 17 -31.93 34.66 14.74
C THR A 17 -32.28 35.22 16.11
N GLY A 18 -31.56 34.77 17.15
CA GLY A 18 -31.65 35.29 18.50
C GLY A 18 -30.60 36.38 18.73
N ILE A 19 -30.99 37.42 19.48
CA ILE A 19 -30.21 38.63 19.83
C ILE A 19 -28.99 38.32 20.73
N ILE A 20 -28.75 37.05 21.08
CA ILE A 20 -27.72 36.63 22.02
C ILE A 20 -26.52 36.07 21.24
N PRO A 21 -25.31 36.64 21.40
CA PRO A 21 -24.08 36.11 20.83
C PRO A 21 -23.86 34.64 21.22
N ARG A 22 -23.50 33.79 20.25
CA ARG A 22 -23.15 32.37 20.46
C ARG A 22 -22.05 32.14 21.52
N SER A 23 -21.26 33.17 21.84
CA SER A 23 -20.25 33.14 22.89
C SER A 23 -20.86 33.11 24.30
N ILE A 24 -21.94 33.85 24.53
CA ILE A 24 -22.61 33.93 25.84
C ILE A 24 -23.37 32.64 26.14
N SER A 25 -24.03 32.05 25.13
CA SER A 25 -24.70 30.75 25.31
C SER A 25 -23.71 29.63 25.61
N ARG A 26 -22.54 29.60 24.95
CA ARG A 26 -21.47 28.62 25.24
C ARG A 26 -20.87 28.80 26.64
N LEU A 27 -20.70 30.04 27.11
CA LEU A 27 -20.23 30.32 28.46
C LEU A 27 -21.25 29.87 29.52
N PHE A 28 -22.54 30.12 29.28
CA PHE A 28 -23.60 29.68 30.17
C PHE A 28 -23.75 28.16 30.22
N GLU A 29 -23.61 27.47 29.09
CA GLU A 29 -23.60 26.00 29.08
C GLU A 29 -22.39 25.42 29.82
N LYS A 30 -21.19 26.01 29.65
CA LYS A 30 -20.00 25.62 30.43
C LYS A 30 -20.21 25.83 31.93
N PHE A 31 -20.72 26.98 32.32
CA PHE A 31 -20.98 27.31 33.72
C PHE A 31 -22.03 26.39 34.34
N LYS A 32 -23.08 26.05 33.58
CA LYS A 32 -24.09 25.07 33.99
C LYS A 32 -23.51 23.66 34.14
N LYS A 33 -22.58 23.26 33.26
CA LYS A 33 -21.88 21.96 33.33
C LYS A 33 -20.91 21.91 34.52
N GLU A 34 -20.24 23.01 34.86
CA GLU A 34 -19.36 23.11 36.04
C GLU A 34 -20.12 23.14 37.38
N LEU A 35 -21.38 23.57 37.37
CA LEU A 35 -22.26 23.59 38.56
C LEU A 35 -23.01 22.27 38.78
N ASP A 36 -22.87 21.30 37.87
CA ASP A 36 -23.52 20.00 38.00
C ASP A 36 -22.74 19.12 39.00
N PRO A 37 -23.35 18.65 40.10
CA PRO A 37 -22.67 17.82 41.11
C PRO A 37 -22.14 16.48 40.54
N ASP A 38 -22.64 16.03 39.40
CA ASP A 38 -22.18 14.80 38.73
C ASP A 38 -21.15 15.05 37.61
N ALA A 39 -20.71 16.30 37.39
CA ALA A 39 -19.80 16.67 36.30
C ALA A 39 -18.45 15.93 36.34
N GLU A 40 -17.90 15.69 37.55
CA GLU A 40 -16.67 14.93 37.72
C GLU A 40 -16.85 13.46 37.33
N LEU A 41 -18.00 12.88 37.64
CA LEU A 41 -18.33 11.50 37.28
C LEU A 41 -18.52 11.36 35.76
N GLU A 42 -19.21 12.32 35.13
CA GLU A 42 -19.37 12.37 33.67
C GLU A 42 -18.02 12.50 32.95
N ALA A 43 -17.14 13.38 33.43
CA ALA A 43 -15.80 13.54 32.87
C ALA A 43 -14.94 12.26 32.99
N LEU A 44 -15.04 11.54 34.12
CA LEU A 44 -14.37 10.25 34.31
C LEU A 44 -14.91 9.17 33.37
N GLU A 45 -16.22 9.16 33.08
CA GLU A 45 -16.83 8.25 32.11
C GLU A 45 -16.40 8.57 30.67
N GLU A 46 -16.43 9.85 30.27
CA GLU A 46 -15.93 10.32 28.97
C GLU A 46 -14.47 9.89 28.76
N PHE A 47 -13.61 10.09 29.76
CA PHE A 47 -12.20 9.68 29.71
C PHE A 47 -12.03 8.16 29.56
N LYS A 48 -12.81 7.36 30.28
CA LYS A 48 -12.78 5.89 30.16
C LYS A 48 -13.19 5.44 28.76
N VAL A 49 -14.22 6.06 28.18
CA VAL A 49 -14.69 5.77 26.82
C VAL A 49 -13.64 6.13 25.78
N ALA A 50 -13.06 7.33 25.86
CA ALA A 50 -12.00 7.77 24.95
C ALA A 50 -10.80 6.80 24.99
N ARG A 51 -10.33 6.43 26.19
CA ARG A 51 -9.23 5.47 26.35
C ARG A 51 -9.55 4.10 25.74
N TYR A 52 -10.77 3.61 25.93
CA TYR A 52 -11.21 2.36 25.31
C TYR A 52 -11.25 2.46 23.78
N GLN A 53 -11.77 3.56 23.23
CA GLN A 53 -11.82 3.80 21.79
C GLN A 53 -10.43 3.85 21.17
N THR A 54 -9.48 4.56 21.79
CA THR A 54 -8.08 4.60 21.35
C THR A 54 -7.47 3.21 21.35
N PHE A 55 -7.57 2.48 22.48
CA PHE A 55 -6.99 1.13 22.59
C PHE A 55 -7.58 0.17 21.55
N ALA A 56 -8.92 0.13 21.43
CA ALA A 56 -9.61 -0.72 20.48
C ALA A 56 -9.26 -0.37 19.02
N SER A 57 -9.10 0.93 18.70
CA SER A 57 -8.71 1.39 17.36
C SER A 57 -7.28 1.00 17.02
N VAL A 58 -6.34 1.23 17.93
CA VAL A 58 -4.93 0.88 17.74
C VAL A 58 -4.78 -0.63 17.59
N GLN A 59 -5.40 -1.42 18.48
CA GLN A 59 -5.38 -2.88 18.36
C GLN A 59 -5.97 -3.33 17.02
N TYR A 60 -7.08 -2.71 16.59
CA TYR A 60 -7.69 -3.06 15.32
C TYR A 60 -6.80 -2.72 14.12
N ILE A 61 -6.11 -1.57 14.11
CA ILE A 61 -5.13 -1.22 13.06
C ILE A 61 -4.02 -2.27 13.00
N ILE A 62 -3.47 -2.66 14.16
CA ILE A 62 -2.41 -3.67 14.25
C ILE A 62 -2.89 -5.00 13.65
N VAL A 63 -4.08 -5.46 14.05
CA VAL A 63 -4.66 -6.71 13.50
C VAL A 63 -4.91 -6.58 11.99
N LEU A 64 -5.44 -5.44 11.54
CA LEU A 64 -5.78 -5.20 10.14
C LEU A 64 -4.54 -5.19 9.22
N LEU A 65 -3.39 -4.72 9.72
CA LEU A 65 -2.12 -4.70 8.97
C LEU A 65 -1.36 -6.02 9.09
N ILE A 66 -1.26 -6.58 10.30
CA ILE A 66 -0.42 -7.76 10.55
C ILE A 66 -1.08 -9.04 10.06
N MET A 67 -2.40 -9.21 10.22
CA MET A 67 -3.05 -10.48 9.87
C MET A 67 -2.91 -10.86 8.39
N PRO A 68 -3.16 -9.98 7.41
CA PRO A 68 -2.97 -10.34 6.00
C PRO A 68 -1.53 -10.72 5.69
N ILE A 69 -0.55 -9.97 6.21
CA ILE A 69 0.88 -10.23 6.02
C ILE A 69 1.27 -11.60 6.63
N LEU A 70 0.80 -11.87 7.84
CA LEU A 70 1.07 -13.14 8.52
C LEU A 70 0.45 -14.32 7.76
N ILE A 71 -0.79 -14.19 7.30
CA ILE A 71 -1.44 -15.24 6.50
C ILE A 71 -0.73 -15.44 5.17
N ASN A 72 -0.31 -14.37 4.49
CA ASN A 72 0.48 -14.47 3.27
C ASN A 72 1.76 -15.29 3.52
N TYR A 73 2.55 -14.91 4.52
CA TYR A 73 3.79 -15.59 4.86
C TYR A 73 3.57 -17.07 5.24
N LEU A 74 2.59 -17.35 6.11
CA LEU A 74 2.28 -18.71 6.54
C LEU A 74 1.77 -19.58 5.39
N SER A 75 0.81 -19.08 4.62
CA SER A 75 0.24 -19.84 3.50
C SER A 75 1.26 -20.09 2.41
N LYS A 76 2.10 -19.09 2.08
CA LYS A 76 3.20 -19.23 1.14
C LYS A 76 4.14 -20.36 1.55
N ASN A 77 4.63 -20.36 2.79
CA ASN A 77 5.67 -21.30 3.21
C ASN A 77 5.14 -22.70 3.55
N PHE A 78 4.00 -22.81 4.21
CA PHE A 78 3.49 -24.09 4.73
C PHE A 78 2.49 -24.79 3.82
N ILE A 79 1.80 -24.06 2.93
CA ILE A 79 0.74 -24.63 2.09
C ILE A 79 1.15 -24.59 0.62
N PHE A 80 1.34 -23.40 0.06
CA PHE A 80 1.53 -23.22 -1.37
C PHE A 80 2.90 -23.69 -1.84
N ASN A 81 3.99 -23.38 -1.12
CA ASN A 81 5.33 -23.82 -1.50
C ASN A 81 5.48 -25.35 -1.62
N PRO A 82 5.15 -26.17 -0.59
CA PRO A 82 5.27 -27.62 -0.74
C PRO A 82 4.32 -28.18 -1.80
N CYS A 83 3.09 -27.64 -1.91
CA CYS A 83 2.09 -28.10 -2.87
C CYS A 83 2.52 -27.82 -4.32
N ILE A 84 2.83 -26.56 -4.63
CA ILE A 84 3.21 -26.14 -5.98
C ILE A 84 4.54 -26.77 -6.38
N ASN A 85 5.54 -26.83 -5.49
CA ASN A 85 6.82 -27.48 -5.81
C ASN A 85 6.64 -28.97 -6.14
N TYR A 86 5.78 -29.69 -5.41
CA TYR A 86 5.46 -31.09 -5.71
C TYR A 86 4.81 -31.25 -7.08
N PHE A 87 3.79 -30.44 -7.40
CA PHE A 87 3.11 -30.49 -8.71
C PHE A 87 4.01 -30.04 -9.87
N TRP A 88 4.85 -29.03 -9.63
CA TRP A 88 5.77 -28.50 -10.63
C TRP A 88 6.81 -29.54 -11.04
N ASN A 89 7.39 -30.25 -10.08
CA ASN A 89 8.36 -31.33 -10.33
C ASN A 89 7.74 -32.57 -10.98
N GLN A 90 6.42 -32.79 -10.85
CA GLN A 90 5.73 -33.93 -11.49
C GLN A 90 5.26 -33.65 -12.91
N ASN A 91 4.78 -32.43 -13.17
CA ASN A 91 4.00 -32.16 -14.38
C ASN A 91 4.71 -31.30 -15.43
N ASN A 92 5.81 -30.59 -15.11
CA ASN A 92 6.30 -29.52 -15.99
C ASN A 92 7.76 -29.69 -16.44
N HIS A 93 7.92 -29.80 -17.76
CA HIS A 93 9.16 -29.45 -18.49
C HIS A 93 9.23 -27.96 -18.86
N SER A 94 8.20 -27.17 -18.57
CA SER A 94 8.16 -25.73 -18.87
C SER A 94 9.01 -24.97 -17.84
N ILE A 95 10.21 -24.57 -18.24
CA ILE A 95 11.14 -23.79 -17.41
C ILE A 95 10.60 -22.36 -17.20
N PHE A 96 9.95 -21.79 -18.21
CA PHE A 96 9.53 -20.39 -18.23
C PHE A 96 8.01 -20.27 -18.13
N LEU A 97 7.52 -19.32 -17.32
CA LEU A 97 6.11 -18.98 -17.22
C LEU A 97 5.65 -18.01 -18.33
N ASN A 98 6.55 -17.14 -18.78
CA ASN A 98 6.25 -16.13 -19.80
C ASN A 98 7.45 -15.87 -20.74
N ALA A 99 7.18 -15.24 -21.89
CA ALA A 99 8.19 -14.97 -22.92
C ALA A 99 9.29 -13.99 -22.46
N SER A 100 9.00 -13.10 -21.52
CA SER A 100 9.99 -12.16 -20.98
C SER A 100 11.05 -12.89 -20.14
N GLN A 101 10.66 -13.90 -19.36
CA GLN A 101 11.58 -14.78 -18.63
C GLN A 101 12.46 -15.58 -19.59
N GLU A 102 11.88 -16.13 -20.66
CA GLU A 102 12.62 -16.86 -21.69
C GLU A 102 13.66 -15.97 -22.39
N GLU A 103 13.28 -14.76 -22.78
CA GLU A 103 14.19 -13.78 -23.38
C GLU A 103 15.35 -13.42 -22.45
N ARG A 104 15.07 -13.19 -21.16
CA ARG A 104 16.11 -12.90 -20.16
C ARG A 104 17.06 -14.09 -19.98
N ALA A 105 16.53 -15.31 -19.90
CA ALA A 105 17.32 -16.52 -19.73
C ALA A 105 18.24 -16.76 -20.94
N PHE A 106 17.75 -16.58 -22.16
CA PHE A 106 18.55 -16.70 -23.37
C PHE A 106 19.60 -15.61 -23.49
N ALA A 107 19.26 -14.36 -23.14
CA ALA A 107 20.22 -13.27 -23.11
C ALA A 107 21.35 -13.53 -22.08
N GLU A 108 21.04 -14.13 -20.94
CA GLU A 108 22.05 -14.51 -19.95
C GLU A 108 22.96 -15.63 -20.44
N LEU A 109 22.39 -16.67 -21.05
CA LEU A 109 23.16 -17.77 -21.63
C LEU A 109 24.08 -17.28 -22.77
N GLN A 110 23.57 -16.41 -23.64
CA GLN A 110 24.34 -15.81 -24.73
C GLN A 110 25.51 -14.98 -24.19
N ARG A 111 25.28 -14.13 -23.17
CA ARG A 111 26.35 -13.35 -22.53
C ARG A 111 27.43 -14.25 -21.93
N PHE A 112 27.04 -15.38 -21.35
CA PHE A 112 27.99 -16.36 -20.85
C PHE A 112 28.80 -17.00 -21.97
N GLU A 113 28.15 -17.38 -23.08
CA GLU A 113 28.83 -17.93 -24.27
C GLU A 113 29.83 -16.93 -24.85
N GLU A 114 29.43 -15.67 -25.04
CA GLU A 114 30.29 -14.58 -25.52
C GLU A 114 31.50 -14.37 -24.61
N LYS A 115 31.29 -14.39 -23.29
CA LYS A 115 32.36 -14.30 -22.30
C LYS A 115 33.31 -15.49 -22.37
N LEU A 116 32.78 -16.71 -22.40
CA LEU A 116 33.58 -17.93 -22.48
C LEU A 116 34.42 -17.96 -23.76
N HIS A 117 33.83 -17.57 -24.90
CA HIS A 117 34.53 -17.47 -26.17
C HIS A 117 35.65 -16.43 -26.12
N PHE A 118 35.40 -15.26 -25.52
CA PHE A 118 36.41 -14.24 -25.32
C PHE A 118 37.59 -14.74 -24.49
N GLU A 119 37.34 -15.42 -23.36
CA GLU A 119 38.38 -15.99 -22.48
C GLU A 119 39.25 -17.03 -23.21
N ILE A 120 38.65 -17.81 -24.11
CA ILE A 120 39.38 -18.76 -24.97
C ILE A 120 40.31 -18.01 -25.93
N LEU A 121 39.82 -16.96 -26.61
CA LEU A 121 40.59 -16.20 -27.59
C LEU A 121 41.81 -15.50 -26.99
N ILE A 122 41.74 -15.06 -25.74
CA ILE A 122 42.84 -14.39 -25.03
C ILE A 122 43.76 -15.38 -24.29
N GLY A 123 43.54 -16.69 -24.43
CA GLY A 123 44.39 -17.73 -23.84
C GLY A 123 44.26 -17.87 -22.31
N GLN A 124 43.15 -17.41 -21.71
CA GLN A 124 42.89 -17.62 -20.28
C GLN A 124 42.38 -19.03 -19.95
N VAL A 125 41.89 -19.75 -20.95
CA VAL A 125 41.45 -21.15 -20.81
C VAL A 125 42.56 -22.06 -21.32
N ASN A 126 43.19 -22.80 -20.39
CA ASN A 126 44.20 -23.81 -20.72
C ASN A 126 43.52 -24.98 -21.46
N ASP A 127 44.06 -25.35 -22.63
CA ASP A 127 43.60 -26.46 -23.46
C ASP A 127 42.07 -26.50 -23.70
N PRO A 128 41.51 -25.54 -24.46
CA PRO A 128 40.08 -25.49 -24.75
C PRO A 128 39.64 -26.68 -25.61
N SER A 129 39.25 -27.78 -24.96
CA SER A 129 38.63 -28.92 -25.63
C SER A 129 37.15 -28.64 -25.88
N SER A 130 36.62 -29.11 -27.01
CA SER A 130 35.19 -29.00 -27.34
C SER A 130 34.31 -29.63 -26.24
N THR A 131 34.80 -30.69 -25.59
CA THR A 131 34.14 -31.33 -24.46
C THR A 131 34.05 -30.42 -23.23
N LEU A 132 35.12 -29.68 -22.90
CA LEU A 132 35.12 -28.75 -21.76
C LEU A 132 34.18 -27.57 -22.00
N ILE A 133 34.16 -27.04 -23.22
CA ILE A 133 33.27 -25.93 -23.61
C ILE A 133 31.81 -26.38 -23.50
N ASN A 134 31.46 -27.52 -24.09
CA ASN A 134 30.12 -28.07 -24.02
C ASN A 134 29.69 -28.36 -22.58
N HIS A 135 30.59 -28.86 -21.75
CA HIS A 135 30.31 -29.09 -20.33
C HIS A 135 29.96 -27.80 -19.61
N ARG A 136 30.80 -26.77 -19.70
CA ARG A 136 30.56 -25.46 -19.07
C ARG A 136 29.26 -24.81 -19.56
N MET A 137 28.98 -24.91 -20.86
CA MET A 137 27.75 -24.37 -21.45
C MET A 137 26.52 -25.13 -20.93
N THR A 138 26.59 -26.46 -20.85
CA THR A 138 25.52 -27.30 -20.29
C THR A 138 25.28 -26.99 -18.81
N GLU A 139 26.34 -26.88 -18.01
CA GLU A 139 26.23 -26.52 -16.60
C GLU A 139 25.56 -25.15 -16.41
N LYS A 140 25.97 -24.14 -17.18
CA LYS A 140 25.36 -22.81 -17.11
C LYS A 140 23.90 -22.83 -17.57
N ALA A 141 23.57 -23.57 -18.63
CA ALA A 141 22.20 -23.72 -19.09
C ALA A 141 21.31 -24.39 -18.04
N LEU A 142 21.81 -25.39 -17.32
CA LEU A 142 21.08 -26.04 -16.22
C LEU A 142 20.91 -25.10 -15.02
N GLU A 143 21.92 -24.30 -14.68
CA GLU A 143 21.84 -23.28 -13.63
C GLU A 143 20.74 -22.25 -13.95
N ILE A 144 20.78 -21.66 -15.15
CA ILE A 144 19.77 -20.71 -15.62
C ILE A 144 18.38 -21.37 -15.63
N ALA A 145 18.27 -22.60 -16.13
CA ALA A 145 17.00 -23.31 -16.13
C ALA A 145 16.43 -23.50 -14.71
N ALA A 146 17.27 -23.85 -13.73
CA ALA A 146 16.83 -24.00 -12.35
C ALA A 146 16.38 -22.66 -11.74
N GLU A 147 17.11 -21.57 -11.99
CA GLU A 147 16.79 -20.24 -11.50
C GLU A 147 15.44 -19.72 -12.03
N TYR A 148 15.23 -19.78 -13.36
CA TYR A 148 13.99 -19.30 -13.97
C TYR A 148 12.81 -20.23 -13.71
N SER A 149 13.05 -21.53 -13.54
CA SER A 149 12.02 -22.46 -13.06
C SER A 149 11.58 -22.09 -11.65
N HIS A 150 12.53 -21.74 -10.77
CA HIS A 150 12.24 -21.24 -9.43
C HIS A 150 11.45 -19.94 -9.44
N GLU A 151 11.85 -18.98 -10.28
CA GLU A 151 11.11 -17.72 -10.47
C GLU A 151 9.66 -17.99 -10.91
N SER A 152 9.47 -18.90 -11.87
CA SER A 152 8.16 -19.26 -12.44
C SER A 152 7.20 -19.82 -11.41
N TYR A 153 7.59 -20.87 -10.67
CA TYR A 153 6.68 -21.47 -9.70
C TYR A 153 6.49 -20.57 -8.46
N ASN A 154 7.50 -19.77 -8.08
CA ASN A 154 7.38 -18.80 -7.00
C ASN A 154 6.40 -17.68 -7.33
N ALA A 155 6.31 -17.23 -8.59
CA ALA A 155 5.29 -16.29 -9.03
C ALA A 155 3.86 -16.86 -8.87
N ILE A 156 3.65 -18.14 -9.19
CA ILE A 156 2.35 -18.80 -8.96
C ILE A 156 2.02 -18.84 -7.46
N ILE A 157 3.01 -19.17 -6.61
CA ILE A 157 2.84 -19.17 -5.16
C ILE A 157 2.48 -17.77 -4.65
N ASN A 158 3.14 -16.72 -5.16
CA ASN A 158 2.85 -15.33 -4.81
C ASN A 158 1.40 -14.96 -5.10
N ILE A 159 0.92 -15.24 -6.32
CA ILE A 159 -0.48 -14.97 -6.72
C ILE A 159 -1.46 -15.64 -5.74
N LEU A 160 -1.25 -16.91 -5.43
CA LEU A 160 -2.14 -17.66 -4.54
C LEU A 160 -2.11 -17.12 -3.10
N ALA A 161 -0.91 -16.81 -2.57
CA ALA A 161 -0.73 -16.26 -1.23
C ALA A 161 -1.33 -14.85 -1.11
N ASP A 162 -1.18 -14.01 -2.13
CA ASP A 162 -1.73 -12.66 -2.17
C ASP A 162 -3.26 -12.69 -2.28
N PHE A 163 -3.80 -13.58 -3.12
CA PHE A 163 -5.24 -13.76 -3.24
C PHE A 163 -5.87 -14.20 -1.91
N LEU A 164 -5.24 -15.16 -1.21
CA LEU A 164 -5.71 -15.60 0.10
C LEU A 164 -5.60 -14.46 1.14
N SER A 165 -4.47 -13.75 1.17
CA SER A 165 -4.25 -12.60 2.05
C SER A 165 -5.29 -11.50 1.82
N GLY A 166 -5.57 -11.15 0.56
CA GLY A 166 -6.60 -10.19 0.19
C GLY A 166 -7.99 -10.64 0.62
N THR A 167 -8.31 -11.93 0.47
CA THR A 167 -9.58 -12.50 0.93
C THR A 167 -9.71 -12.40 2.45
N ILE A 168 -8.65 -12.68 3.21
CA ILE A 168 -8.64 -12.52 4.67
C ILE A 168 -8.78 -11.05 5.05
N PHE A 169 -8.07 -10.13 4.40
CA PHE A 169 -8.21 -8.70 4.64
C PHE A 169 -9.65 -8.21 4.42
N ILE A 170 -10.27 -8.60 3.31
CA ILE A 170 -11.66 -8.23 2.99
C ILE A 170 -12.63 -8.87 4.01
N SER A 171 -12.44 -10.13 4.37
CA SER A 171 -13.30 -10.81 5.34
C SER A 171 -13.19 -10.17 6.73
N LEU A 172 -11.99 -9.76 7.16
CA LEU A 172 -11.79 -8.97 8.37
C LEU A 172 -12.63 -7.71 8.32
N LEU A 173 -12.52 -6.89 7.27
CA LEU A 173 -13.30 -5.65 7.13
C LEU A 173 -14.83 -5.87 7.22
N ILE A 174 -15.33 -6.99 6.66
CA ILE A 174 -16.76 -7.32 6.67
C ILE A 174 -17.22 -7.82 8.04
N ILE A 175 -16.41 -8.60 8.75
CA ILE A 175 -16.75 -9.19 10.06
C ILE A 175 -16.62 -8.14 11.17
N SER A 176 -15.55 -7.33 11.17
CA SER A 176 -15.25 -6.36 12.22
C SER A 176 -15.85 -4.98 11.99
N LYS A 177 -17.11 -4.90 11.50
CA LYS A 177 -17.83 -3.64 11.25
C LYS A 177 -17.87 -2.71 12.47
N ARG A 178 -18.01 -3.28 13.67
CA ARG A 178 -18.04 -2.51 14.92
C ARG A 178 -16.70 -1.84 15.18
N GLN A 179 -15.60 -2.58 15.10
CA GLN A 179 -14.25 -2.07 15.29
C GLN A 179 -13.89 -1.05 14.21
N LEU A 180 -14.31 -1.29 12.97
CA LEU A 180 -14.16 -0.34 11.86
C LEU A 180 -14.92 0.96 12.11
N SER A 181 -16.13 0.91 12.70
CA SER A 181 -16.86 2.11 13.11
C SER A 181 -16.16 2.88 14.23
N ILE A 182 -15.59 2.16 15.22
CA ILE A 182 -14.82 2.78 16.32
C ILE A 182 -13.56 3.45 15.75
N LEU A 183 -12.84 2.77 14.85
CA LEU A 183 -11.67 3.30 14.17
C LEU A 183 -12.02 4.56 13.36
N LYS A 184 -13.13 4.55 12.61
CA LYS A 184 -13.60 5.72 11.86
C LYS A 184 -13.87 6.91 12.80
N PHE A 185 -14.53 6.66 13.93
CA PHE A 185 -14.78 7.70 14.92
C PHE A 185 -13.46 8.27 15.47
N PHE A 186 -12.54 7.39 15.87
CA PHE A 186 -11.22 7.78 16.38
C PHE A 186 -10.39 8.58 15.36
N ILE A 187 -10.32 8.15 14.09
CA ILE A 187 -9.64 8.89 13.03
C ILE A 187 -10.29 10.26 12.81
N ASN A 188 -11.63 10.32 12.80
CA ASN A 188 -12.34 11.59 12.67
C ASN A 188 -12.01 12.53 13.83
N GLU A 189 -12.03 12.04 15.07
CA GLU A 189 -11.66 12.81 16.25
C GLU A 189 -10.23 13.35 16.16
N LEU A 190 -9.26 12.52 15.74
CA LEU A 190 -7.89 12.95 15.49
C LEU A 190 -7.83 14.05 14.43
N ILE A 191 -8.48 13.87 13.28
CA ILE A 191 -8.45 14.87 12.19
C ILE A 191 -9.13 16.17 12.63
N TYR A 192 -10.28 16.10 13.30
CA TYR A 192 -11.01 17.29 13.75
C TYR A 192 -10.31 18.02 14.89
N SER A 193 -9.50 17.33 15.70
CA SER A 193 -8.68 17.94 16.75
C SER A 193 -7.55 18.82 16.21
N LEU A 194 -7.15 18.63 14.96
CA LEU A 194 -6.10 19.43 14.31
C LEU A 194 -6.60 20.82 13.93
N SER A 195 -5.70 21.81 13.95
CA SER A 195 -5.96 23.13 13.38
C SER A 195 -6.16 23.04 11.86
N ASP A 196 -6.89 23.98 11.28
CA ASP A 196 -7.11 24.01 9.82
C ASP A 196 -5.80 24.18 9.04
N THR A 197 -4.81 24.84 9.62
CA THR A 197 -3.44 24.93 9.08
C THR A 197 -2.71 23.58 9.10
N ALA A 198 -2.81 22.81 10.18
CA ALA A 198 -2.19 21.49 10.27
C ALA A 198 -2.85 20.47 9.33
N LYS A 199 -4.19 20.54 9.16
CA LYS A 199 -4.91 19.74 8.16
C LYS A 199 -4.42 20.04 6.74
N ALA A 200 -4.32 21.33 6.39
CA ALA A 200 -3.84 21.74 5.07
C ALA A 200 -2.38 21.29 4.84
N PHE A 201 -1.51 21.46 5.83
CA PHE A 201 -0.13 20.99 5.78
C PHE A 201 -0.01 19.48 5.60
N LEU A 202 -0.77 18.68 6.37
CA LEU A 202 -0.77 17.22 6.22
C LEU A 202 -1.20 16.80 4.82
N ILE A 203 -2.25 17.42 4.28
CA ILE A 203 -2.72 17.13 2.93
C ILE A 203 -1.60 17.39 1.92
N ILE A 204 -0.97 18.57 1.96
CA ILE A 204 0.12 18.95 1.05
C ILE A 204 1.30 17.98 1.17
N LEU A 205 1.75 17.69 2.40
CA LEU A 205 2.87 16.78 2.66
C LEU A 205 2.62 15.38 2.11
N PHE A 206 1.43 14.82 2.37
CA PHE A 206 1.07 13.49 1.86
C PHE A 206 1.06 13.46 0.33
N THR A 207 0.52 14.50 -0.30
CA THR A 207 0.40 14.53 -1.75
C THR A 207 1.73 14.76 -2.44
N ASP A 208 2.61 15.59 -1.87
CA ASP A 208 3.95 15.80 -2.41
C ASP A 208 4.79 14.51 -2.34
N MET A 209 4.75 13.81 -1.19
CA MET A 209 5.53 12.59 -0.97
C MET A 209 5.11 11.40 -1.85
N PHE A 210 3.81 11.22 -2.09
CA PHE A 210 3.31 10.04 -2.83
C PHE A 210 3.07 10.29 -4.32
N VAL A 211 2.92 11.55 -4.72
CA VAL A 211 2.51 11.92 -6.08
C VAL A 211 3.61 12.68 -6.82
N GLY A 212 4.67 13.12 -6.11
CA GLY A 212 5.85 13.74 -6.71
C GLY A 212 6.64 12.81 -7.63
N PHE A 213 6.88 13.26 -8.87
CA PHE A 213 7.75 12.58 -9.84
C PHE A 213 9.21 12.83 -9.48
N HIS A 214 9.77 12.00 -8.61
CA HIS A 214 11.17 12.16 -8.26
C HIS A 214 12.10 11.43 -9.23
N SER A 215 11.62 10.39 -9.95
CA SER A 215 12.38 9.76 -11.04
C SER A 215 11.50 8.78 -11.86
N PRO A 216 11.48 8.87 -13.21
CA PRO A 216 10.92 7.83 -14.07
C PRO A 216 11.50 6.43 -13.80
N HIS A 217 12.78 6.37 -13.44
CA HIS A 217 13.46 5.12 -13.13
C HIS A 217 12.95 4.47 -11.83
N GLY A 218 12.50 5.27 -10.85
CA GLY A 218 11.88 4.73 -9.64
C GLY A 218 10.60 3.95 -9.95
N TRP A 219 9.80 4.47 -10.89
CA TRP A 219 8.58 3.80 -11.36
C TRP A 219 8.89 2.54 -12.19
N GLU A 220 9.93 2.56 -13.01
CA GLU A 220 10.42 1.40 -13.75
C GLU A 220 10.70 0.23 -12.81
N VAL A 221 11.54 0.46 -11.79
CA VAL A 221 11.91 -0.57 -10.81
C VAL A 221 10.68 -1.09 -10.05
N ILE A 222 9.77 -0.21 -9.62
CA ILE A 222 8.55 -0.62 -8.91
C ILE A 222 7.67 -1.53 -9.79
N ILE A 223 7.48 -1.15 -11.06
CA ILE A 223 6.62 -1.91 -11.98
C ILE A 223 7.27 -3.24 -12.35
N GLU A 224 8.58 -3.28 -12.62
CA GLU A 224 9.29 -4.53 -12.86
C GLU A 224 9.16 -5.50 -11.68
N ILE A 225 9.32 -5.01 -10.45
CA ILE A 225 9.16 -5.83 -9.23
C ILE A 225 7.73 -6.37 -9.13
N ILE A 226 6.71 -5.54 -9.38
CA ILE A 226 5.30 -5.96 -9.35
C ILE A 226 5.01 -7.02 -10.42
N LEU A 227 5.45 -6.79 -11.66
CA LEU A 227 5.23 -7.72 -12.76
C LEU A 227 5.92 -9.05 -12.49
N ARG A 228 7.17 -9.05 -12.02
CA ARG A 228 7.90 -10.26 -11.62
C ARG A 228 7.21 -11.00 -10.47
N HIS A 229 6.75 -10.26 -9.46
CA HIS A 229 6.05 -10.85 -8.32
C HIS A 229 4.81 -11.64 -8.75
N PHE A 230 4.07 -11.14 -9.75
CA PHE A 230 2.91 -11.81 -10.35
C PHE A 230 3.25 -12.71 -11.55
N GLY A 231 4.52 -12.86 -11.92
CA GLY A 231 4.92 -13.68 -13.07
C GLY A 231 4.41 -13.15 -14.42
N LEU A 232 4.09 -11.86 -14.50
CA LEU A 232 3.65 -11.19 -15.71
C LEU A 232 4.86 -10.75 -16.55
N PRO A 233 4.73 -10.70 -17.89
CA PRO A 233 5.83 -10.29 -18.76
C PRO A 233 6.17 -8.81 -18.59
N GLU A 234 7.47 -8.50 -18.46
CA GLU A 234 8.01 -7.14 -18.35
C GLU A 234 8.10 -6.49 -19.74
N SER A 235 6.96 -6.12 -20.33
CA SER A 235 6.98 -5.44 -21.62
C SER A 235 7.47 -4.00 -21.48
N ARG A 236 8.60 -3.69 -22.12
CA ARG A 236 9.20 -2.34 -22.18
C ARG A 236 8.17 -1.29 -22.58
N ASP A 237 7.37 -1.58 -23.60
CA ASP A 237 6.35 -0.66 -24.12
C ASP A 237 5.28 -0.34 -23.06
N PHE A 238 4.80 -1.35 -22.34
CA PHE A 238 3.84 -1.15 -21.26
C PHE A 238 4.45 -0.31 -20.14
N ILE A 239 5.67 -0.64 -19.72
CA ILE A 239 6.39 0.08 -18.67
C ILE A 239 6.56 1.56 -19.06
N PHE A 240 7.00 1.86 -20.29
CA PHE A 240 7.16 3.24 -20.75
C PHE A 240 5.85 4.01 -20.85
N ILE A 241 4.78 3.38 -21.35
CA ILE A 241 3.45 4.01 -21.42
C ILE A 241 2.94 4.28 -19.99
N PHE A 242 3.14 3.35 -19.07
CA PHE A 242 2.74 3.50 -17.68
C PHE A 242 3.48 4.67 -17.01
N ILE A 243 4.82 4.69 -17.08
CA ILE A 243 5.66 5.72 -16.45
C ILE A 243 5.36 7.12 -17.01
N SER A 244 5.09 7.23 -18.31
CA SER A 244 4.79 8.51 -18.96
C SER A 244 3.38 9.03 -18.68
N THR A 245 2.42 8.14 -18.42
CA THR A 245 0.99 8.51 -18.36
C THR A 245 0.44 8.47 -16.93
N PHE A 246 0.62 7.35 -16.22
CA PHE A 246 -0.08 7.10 -14.96
C PHE A 246 0.36 8.06 -13.85
N PRO A 247 1.66 8.27 -13.60
CA PRO A 247 2.08 9.25 -12.60
C PRO A 247 1.56 10.66 -12.93
N VAL A 248 1.57 11.08 -14.20
CA VAL A 248 1.15 12.43 -14.67
C VAL A 248 -0.33 12.69 -14.37
N ILE A 249 -1.15 11.69 -14.66
CA ILE A 249 -2.58 11.73 -14.36
C ILE A 249 -2.82 11.78 -12.86
N LEU A 250 -2.10 10.95 -12.09
CA LEU A 250 -2.24 10.87 -10.64
C LEU A 250 -1.94 12.24 -10.00
N ASP A 251 -0.85 12.90 -10.39
CA ASP A 251 -0.48 14.25 -9.95
C ASP A 251 -1.53 15.30 -10.29
N THR A 252 -2.00 15.30 -11.52
CA THR A 252 -3.01 16.25 -11.96
C THR A 252 -4.32 16.09 -11.16
N ILE A 253 -4.77 14.85 -10.93
CA ILE A 253 -5.98 14.56 -10.15
C ILE A 253 -5.80 15.00 -8.69
N PHE A 254 -4.69 14.65 -8.05
CA PHE A 254 -4.44 15.01 -6.66
C PHE A 254 -4.31 16.52 -6.49
N LYS A 255 -3.51 17.22 -7.32
CA LYS A 255 -3.40 18.69 -7.28
C LYS A 255 -4.75 19.37 -7.46
N TYR A 256 -5.56 18.91 -8.42
CA TYR A 256 -6.91 19.43 -8.62
C TYR A 256 -7.81 19.21 -7.40
N TRP A 257 -7.78 18.00 -6.81
CA TRP A 257 -8.61 17.68 -5.66
C TRP A 257 -8.23 18.49 -4.42
N ILE A 258 -6.92 18.66 -4.15
CA ILE A 258 -6.40 19.52 -3.08
C ILE A 258 -6.82 20.96 -3.30
N PHE A 259 -6.61 21.50 -4.51
CA PHE A 259 -6.97 22.89 -4.82
C PHE A 259 -8.45 23.14 -4.56
N ARG A 260 -9.33 22.22 -4.99
CA ARG A 260 -10.77 22.31 -4.74
C ARG A 260 -11.12 22.19 -3.26
N TYR A 261 -10.41 21.34 -2.52
CA TYR A 261 -10.63 21.14 -1.09
C TYR A 261 -10.19 22.36 -0.27
N LEU A 262 -8.98 22.88 -0.50
CA LEU A 262 -8.44 24.06 0.20
C LEU A 262 -9.28 25.31 -0.07
N ASN A 263 -9.69 25.55 -1.32
CA ASN A 263 -10.58 26.67 -1.67
C ASN A 263 -11.92 26.66 -0.93
N LYS A 264 -12.41 25.48 -0.52
CA LYS A 264 -13.69 25.35 0.19
C LYS A 264 -13.56 25.65 1.69
N ILE A 265 -12.37 25.52 2.27
CA ILE A 265 -12.16 25.59 3.73
C ILE A 265 -11.55 26.92 4.16
N SER A 266 -10.55 27.44 3.43
CA SER A 266 -10.00 28.77 3.72
C SER A 266 -9.28 29.38 2.51
N PRO A 267 -9.67 30.58 2.04
CA PRO A 267 -8.93 31.31 1.01
C PRO A 267 -7.47 31.59 1.38
N SER A 268 -7.14 31.67 2.68
CA SER A 268 -5.75 31.92 3.12
C SER A 268 -4.82 30.73 2.93
N ALA A 269 -5.33 29.49 3.01
CA ALA A 269 -4.53 28.29 2.75
C ALA A 269 -4.16 28.15 1.26
N VAL A 270 -5.01 28.67 0.38
CA VAL A 270 -4.79 28.72 -1.08
C VAL A 270 -3.64 29.67 -1.41
N ALA A 271 -3.56 30.83 -0.73
CA ALA A 271 -2.45 31.76 -0.89
C ALA A 271 -1.11 31.15 -0.44
N THR A 272 -1.10 30.35 0.63
CA THR A 272 0.11 29.64 1.07
C THR A 272 0.53 28.55 0.06
N TYR A 273 -0.41 27.80 -0.52
CA TYR A 273 -0.11 26.81 -1.56
C TYR A 273 0.46 27.46 -2.83
N HIS A 274 -0.11 28.58 -3.27
CA HIS A 274 0.43 29.34 -4.41
C HIS A 274 1.88 29.80 -4.16
N ASN A 275 2.17 30.35 -2.98
CA ASN A 275 3.52 30.79 -2.62
C ASN A 275 4.53 29.65 -2.41
N MET A 276 4.09 28.38 -2.31
CA MET A 276 4.97 27.22 -2.18
C MET A 276 5.24 26.50 -3.51
N ASN A 277 4.40 26.74 -4.53
CA ASN A 277 4.48 26.12 -5.85
C ASN A 277 4.96 27.08 -6.96
N GLU A 278 5.07 28.39 -6.68
CA GLU A 278 5.92 29.33 -7.43
C GLU A 278 7.37 29.21 -6.97
#